data_AF-A0A8I2YCN6-F1
#
_entry.id   AF-A0A8I2YCN6-F1
#
_cell.length_a   1.000
_cell.length_b   1.000
_cell.length_c   1.000
_cell.angle_alpha   90.00
_cell.angle_beta   90.00
_cell.angle_gamma   90.00
#
_symmetry.space_group_name_H-M   'P 1'
#
loop_
_entity.id
_entity.type
_entity.pdbx_description
1 polymer ?
#
loop_
_entity_poly.entity_id
_entity_poly.type
_entity_poly.pdbx_seq_one_letter_code
_entity_poly.pdbx_strand_id
1 'polypeptide(L)'
;MSSGRTIYPKPVLSVFLEPRSVIITSGDLYTSHLHGIDEVTHDVFLGDGRLLCPTGDEVVLSNWRTVRTQNMADVLRYGGTLPRETRLSLTCRDVEKVATPMRGHLPIR
;
A
#
# COMPACT_ATOMS: atom_id res chain seq x y z
N MET A 1 29.69 -2.39 3.74
CA MET A 1 28.72 -3.00 2.82
C MET A 1 27.49 -3.38 3.64
N SER A 2 26.37 -2.66 3.51
CA SER A 2 25.13 -3.08 4.17
C SER A 2 24.56 -4.28 3.41
N SER A 3 24.56 -5.46 4.02
CA SER A 3 23.84 -6.61 3.47
C SER A 3 22.37 -6.26 3.33
N GLY A 4 21.71 -6.75 2.26
CA GLY A 4 20.26 -6.64 2.13
C GLY A 4 19.56 -7.26 3.35
N ARG A 5 18.43 -6.68 3.76
CA ARG A 5 17.57 -7.25 4.81
C ARG A 5 16.52 -8.13 4.15
N THR A 6 16.38 -9.35 4.63
CA THR A 6 15.26 -10.22 4.26
C THR A 6 13.95 -9.59 4.71
N ILE A 7 12.97 -9.53 3.82
CA ILE A 7 11.63 -9.04 4.11
C ILE A 7 10.73 -10.23 4.45
N TYR A 8 9.85 -10.06 5.44
CA TYR A 8 8.80 -11.03 5.70
C TYR A 8 7.69 -10.83 4.65
N PRO A 9 7.37 -11.84 3.81
CA PRO A 9 6.54 -11.64 2.64
C PRO A 9 5.05 -11.55 2.95
N LYS A 10 4.60 -11.98 4.14
CA LYS A 10 3.19 -11.93 4.50
C LYS A 10 2.81 -10.51 4.98
N PRO A 11 1.87 -9.84 4.31
CA PRO A 11 1.47 -8.49 4.67
C PRO A 11 0.78 -8.45 6.04
N VAL A 12 1.07 -7.42 6.83
CA VAL A 12 0.35 -7.15 8.09
C VAL A 12 -1.05 -6.60 7.85
N LEU A 13 -1.27 -6.00 6.68
CA LEU A 13 -2.48 -5.31 6.29
C LEU A 13 -2.66 -5.39 4.77
N SER A 14 -3.84 -5.80 4.33
CA SER A 14 -4.26 -5.75 2.92
C SER A 14 -5.48 -4.85 2.79
N VAL A 15 -5.50 -3.99 1.78
CA VAL A 15 -6.55 -2.98 1.59
C VAL A 15 -6.96 -2.90 0.12
N PHE A 16 -8.25 -2.68 -0.12
CA PHE A 16 -8.79 -2.47 -1.45
C PHE A 16 -8.93 -0.97 -1.73
N LEU A 17 -8.32 -0.47 -2.81
CA LEU A 17 -8.31 0.96 -3.15
C LEU A 17 -9.28 1.26 -4.30
N GLU A 18 -10.54 1.53 -3.97
CA GLU A 18 -11.52 1.96 -4.98
C GLU A 18 -11.15 3.31 -5.63
N PRO A 19 -11.57 3.61 -6.87
CA PRO A 19 -11.30 4.89 -7.50
C PRO A 19 -11.73 6.07 -6.61
N ARG A 20 -10.90 7.13 -6.56
CA ARG A 20 -11.11 8.32 -5.71
C ARG A 20 -11.07 8.06 -4.20
N SER A 21 -10.56 6.90 -3.76
CA SER A 21 -10.21 6.68 -2.36
C SER A 21 -8.88 7.35 -1.97
N VAL A 22 -8.72 7.59 -0.66
CA VAL A 22 -7.46 8.04 -0.05
C VAL A 22 -6.98 7.00 0.95
N ILE A 23 -5.69 6.71 0.94
CA ILE A 23 -5.01 5.95 1.99
C ILE A 23 -4.01 6.87 2.68
N ILE A 24 -4.07 6.90 4.01
CA ILE A 24 -3.16 7.69 4.84
C ILE A 24 -2.30 6.71 5.62
N THR A 25 -1.02 6.63 5.29
CA THR A 25 -0.02 5.89 6.08
C THR A 25 0.62 6.86 7.07
N SER A 26 0.72 6.46 8.34
CA SER A 26 1.33 7.25 9.41
C SER A 26 1.98 6.32 10.44
N GLY A 27 2.83 6.86 11.32
CA GLY A 27 3.52 6.07 12.35
C GLY A 27 4.27 4.87 11.77
N ASP A 28 4.07 3.70 12.36
CA ASP A 28 4.77 2.47 11.97
C ASP A 28 4.41 2.00 10.56
N LEU A 29 3.18 2.22 10.09
CA LEU A 29 2.78 1.87 8.72
C LEU A 29 3.52 2.69 7.67
N TYR A 30 3.98 3.90 8.01
CA TYR A 30 4.77 4.75 7.12
C TYR A 30 6.28 4.52 7.27
N THR A 31 6.76 4.30 8.50
CA THR A 31 8.20 4.31 8.80
C THR A 31 8.85 2.93 8.82
N SER A 32 8.07 1.89 9.14
CA SER A 32 8.61 0.56 9.48
C SER A 32 8.02 -0.58 8.66
N HIS A 33 7.01 -0.30 7.83
CA HIS A 33 6.36 -1.30 6.97
C HIS A 33 6.57 -0.96 5.49
N LEU A 34 6.71 -2.02 4.70
CA LEU A 34 6.68 -1.93 3.25
C LEU A 34 5.22 -2.00 2.78
N HIS A 35 4.93 -1.28 1.69
CA HIS A 35 3.68 -1.42 0.96
C HIS A 35 4.02 -1.80 -0.49
N GLY A 36 3.16 -2.60 -1.09
CA GLY A 36 3.34 -3.10 -2.43
C GLY A 36 2.00 -3.25 -3.14
N ILE A 37 2.08 -3.31 -4.47
CA ILE A 37 0.97 -3.67 -5.34
C ILE A 37 1.52 -4.79 -6.21
N ASP A 38 0.92 -5.98 -6.11
CA ASP A 38 1.35 -7.14 -6.90
C ASP A 38 1.22 -6.85 -8.39
N GLU A 39 2.18 -7.31 -9.20
CA GLU A 39 2.17 -7.14 -10.66
C GLU A 39 1.23 -8.18 -11.31
N VAL A 40 -0.08 -7.95 -11.18
CA VAL A 40 -1.13 -8.78 -11.78
C VAL A 40 -2.11 -7.97 -12.62
N THR A 41 -2.82 -8.66 -13.53
CA THR A 41 -3.81 -8.06 -14.42
C THR A 41 -5.23 -8.09 -13.86
N HIS A 42 -5.48 -8.84 -12.79
CA HIS A 42 -6.78 -8.96 -12.16
C HIS A 42 -6.63 -9.41 -10.70
N ASP A 43 -7.63 -9.09 -9.89
CA ASP A 43 -7.76 -9.51 -8.49
C ASP A 43 -8.88 -10.56 -8.39
N VAL A 44 -8.62 -11.69 -7.72
CA VAL A 44 -9.57 -12.80 -7.54
C VAL A 44 -10.06 -12.83 -6.09
N PHE A 45 -11.37 -12.69 -5.90
CA PHE A 45 -12.03 -12.62 -4.60
C PHE A 45 -12.81 -13.90 -4.33
N LEU A 46 -12.70 -14.41 -3.10
CA LEU A 46 -13.39 -15.62 -2.63
C LEU A 46 -14.68 -15.29 -1.84
N GLY A 47 -15.09 -14.01 -1.83
CA GLY A 47 -16.17 -13.49 -0.99
C GLY A 47 -15.72 -13.13 0.43
N ASP A 48 -16.61 -12.47 1.17
CA ASP A 48 -16.36 -11.97 2.54
C ASP A 48 -15.06 -11.15 2.71
N GLY A 49 -14.65 -10.42 1.68
CA GLY A 49 -13.42 -9.64 1.67
C GLY A 49 -12.13 -10.45 1.58
N ARG A 50 -12.20 -11.77 1.28
CA ARG A 50 -11.03 -12.62 1.04
C ARG A 50 -10.53 -12.46 -0.39
N LEU A 51 -9.23 -12.26 -0.55
CA LEU A 51 -8.51 -12.18 -1.82
C LEU A 51 -7.55 -13.37 -1.93
N LEU A 52 -7.51 -14.01 -3.10
CA LEU A 52 -6.51 -15.01 -3.44
C LEU A 52 -5.27 -14.31 -4.02
N CYS A 53 -4.14 -14.42 -3.32
CA CYS A 53 -2.87 -13.89 -3.76
C CYS A 53 -2.28 -14.73 -4.91
N PRO A 54 -1.40 -14.16 -5.75
CA PRO A 54 -0.74 -14.90 -6.84
C PRO A 54 0.11 -16.08 -6.36
N THR A 55 0.56 -16.04 -5.10
CA THR A 55 1.29 -17.12 -4.44
C THR A 55 0.41 -18.32 -4.09
N GLY A 56 -0.92 -18.18 -4.18
CA GLY A 56 -1.91 -19.14 -3.72
C GLY A 56 -2.36 -18.93 -2.27
N ASP A 57 -1.76 -18.00 -1.54
CA ASP A 57 -2.18 -17.64 -0.19
C ASP A 57 -3.47 -16.81 -0.19
N GLU A 58 -4.22 -16.84 0.91
CA GLU A 58 -5.40 -15.99 1.10
C GLU A 58 -5.11 -14.84 2.07
N VAL A 59 -5.62 -13.65 1.73
CA VAL A 59 -5.59 -12.48 2.62
C VAL A 59 -6.98 -11.89 2.81
N VAL A 60 -7.24 -11.33 3.99
CA VAL A 60 -8.49 -10.61 4.27
C VAL A 60 -8.23 -9.12 4.09
N LEU A 61 -8.99 -8.51 3.18
CA LEU A 61 -8.95 -7.07 2.95
C LEU A 61 -9.59 -6.36 4.13
N SER A 62 -8.93 -5.38 4.74
CA SER A 62 -9.41 -4.80 6.00
C SER A 62 -10.58 -3.82 5.83
N ASN A 63 -10.68 -3.16 4.67
CA ASN A 63 -11.67 -2.13 4.40
C ASN A 63 -12.83 -2.59 3.51
N TRP A 64 -12.96 -3.90 3.23
CA TRP A 64 -13.92 -4.43 2.26
C TRP A 64 -15.37 -4.01 2.53
N ARG A 65 -15.76 -3.90 3.81
CA ARG A 65 -17.11 -3.48 4.22
C ARG A 65 -17.40 -2.00 3.94
N THR A 66 -16.36 -1.20 3.73
CA THR A 66 -16.47 0.26 3.52
C THR A 66 -16.47 0.65 2.05
N VAL A 67 -16.17 -0.26 1.13
CA VAL A 67 -16.19 -0.02 -0.32
C VAL A 67 -17.61 0.35 -0.76
N ARG A 68 -17.73 1.48 -1.46
CA ARG A 68 -19.03 2.07 -1.83
C ARG A 68 -19.40 1.86 -3.28
N THR A 69 -18.43 1.62 -4.16
CA THR A 69 -18.68 1.32 -5.56
C THR A 69 -19.45 0.01 -5.69
N GLN A 70 -20.73 0.07 -6.04
CA GLN A 70 -21.67 -1.07 -5.93
C GLN A 70 -21.14 -2.35 -6.56
N ASN A 71 -20.74 -2.31 -7.85
CA ASN A 71 -20.24 -3.49 -8.56
C ASN A 71 -18.99 -4.10 -7.88
N MET A 72 -18.09 -3.28 -7.36
CA MET A 72 -16.89 -3.76 -6.65
C MET A 72 -17.28 -4.35 -5.28
N ALA A 73 -18.17 -3.67 -4.55
CA ALA A 73 -18.61 -4.12 -3.24
C ALA A 73 -19.33 -5.48 -3.30
N ASP A 74 -20.05 -5.76 -4.37
CA ASP A 74 -20.69 -7.05 -4.59
C ASP A 74 -19.66 -8.15 -4.88
N VAL A 75 -18.64 -7.89 -5.70
CA VAL A 75 -17.54 -8.84 -5.92
C VAL A 75 -16.76 -9.13 -4.63
N LEU A 76 -16.49 -8.11 -3.80
CA LEU A 76 -15.82 -8.29 -2.53
C LEU A 76 -16.67 -9.11 -1.52
N ARG A 77 -18.01 -9.01 -1.60
CA ARG A 77 -18.94 -9.75 -0.73
C ARG A 77 -19.14 -11.19 -1.17
N TYR A 78 -19.40 -11.40 -2.45
CA TYR A 78 -19.89 -12.67 -2.98
C TYR A 78 -18.84 -13.45 -3.76
N GLY A 79 -17.67 -12.84 -3.98
CA GLY A 79 -16.59 -13.41 -4.79
C GLY A 79 -16.72 -13.03 -6.26
N GLY A 80 -15.66 -13.31 -7.01
CA GLY A 80 -15.54 -12.98 -8.43
C GLY A 80 -14.18 -12.40 -8.76
N THR A 81 -14.06 -11.81 -9.95
CA THR A 81 -12.79 -11.27 -10.47
C THR A 81 -12.98 -9.82 -10.88
N LEU A 82 -12.05 -8.96 -10.47
CA LEU A 82 -11.96 -7.58 -10.95
C LEU A 82 -10.73 -7.43 -11.83
N PRO A 83 -10.86 -7.10 -13.14
CA PRO A 83 -9.72 -6.76 -13.96
C PRO A 83 -9.11 -5.45 -13.49
N ARG A 84 -7.78 -5.35 -13.53
CA ARG A 84 -7.06 -4.10 -13.27
C ARG A 84 -6.99 -3.28 -14.55
N GLU A 85 -7.38 -2.03 -14.41
CA GLU A 85 -7.24 -1.02 -15.46
C GLU A 85 -6.11 -0.05 -15.09
N THR A 86 -5.74 0.83 -16.02
CA THR A 86 -4.81 1.93 -15.75
C THR A 86 -5.33 2.79 -14.61
N ARG A 87 -4.58 2.82 -13.50
CA ARG A 87 -4.89 3.63 -12.32
C ARG A 87 -3.86 4.74 -12.14
N LEU A 88 -4.33 5.97 -11.98
CA LEU A 88 -3.51 7.09 -11.54
C LEU A 88 -3.55 7.22 -10.01
N SER A 89 -2.39 7.40 -9.39
CA SER A 89 -2.25 7.65 -7.95
C SER A 89 -1.52 8.96 -7.71
N LEU A 90 -2.04 9.79 -6.80
CA LEU A 90 -1.33 10.96 -6.28
C LEU A 90 -0.80 10.64 -4.88
N THR A 91 0.51 10.72 -4.71
CA THR A 91 1.17 10.53 -3.42
C THR A 91 1.70 11.88 -2.95
N CYS A 92 1.17 12.36 -1.83
CA CYS A 92 1.67 13.56 -1.16
C CYS A 92 2.39 13.15 0.12
N ARG A 93 3.57 13.72 0.36
CA ARG A 93 4.31 13.56 1.61
C ARG A 93 4.96 14.88 1.97
N ASP A 94 5.06 15.14 3.27
CA ASP A 94 5.97 16.17 3.74
C ASP A 94 7.41 15.64 3.65
N VAL A 95 8.31 16.45 3.12
CA VAL A 95 9.72 16.09 2.97
C VAL A 95 10.48 16.85 4.03
N GLU A 96 11.18 16.11 4.90
CA GLU A 96 11.96 16.70 5.97
C GLU A 96 12.99 17.70 5.41
N LYS A 97 13.03 18.89 6.01
CA LYS A 97 14.04 19.90 5.66
C LYS A 97 15.41 19.41 6.11
N VAL A 98 16.26 19.03 5.17
CA VAL A 98 17.69 18.82 5.44
C VAL A 98 18.36 20.17 5.71
N ALA A 99 18.99 20.35 6.88
CA ALA A 99 19.64 21.61 7.22
C ALA A 99 20.90 21.89 6.36
N THR A 100 21.11 23.20 6.17
CA THR A 100 21.99 23.96 5.25
C THR A 100 23.51 23.89 5.59
N PRO A 101 24.43 24.34 4.69
CA PRO A 101 25.85 23.99 4.71
C PRO A 101 26.56 24.50 5.95
N MET A 102 27.58 23.74 6.39
CA MET A 102 28.44 24.14 7.50
C MET A 102 28.99 25.55 7.26
N ARG A 103 28.67 26.50 8.14
CA ARG A 103 29.43 27.75 8.23
C ARG A 103 30.83 27.38 8.71
N GLY A 104 31.79 27.47 7.79
CA GLY A 104 33.21 27.44 8.11
C GLY A 104 33.51 28.43 9.23
N HIS A 105 34.03 27.87 10.31
CA HIS A 105 34.61 28.53 11.46
C HIS A 105 35.65 29.58 10.98
N LEU A 106 35.53 30.84 11.41
CA LEU A 106 36.59 31.83 11.23
C LEU A 106 37.87 31.36 11.95
N PRO A 107 39.06 31.40 11.33
CA PRO A 107 40.29 31.44 12.10
C PRO A 107 40.51 32.85 12.66
N ILE A 108 40.44 32.89 13.99
CA ILE A 108 41.14 33.70 15.00
C ILE A 108 42.20 34.70 14.46
N ARG A 109 42.02 35.97 14.88
CA ARG A 109 42.95 37.12 15.02
C ARG A 109 44.08 37.33 14.00
#